data_AF-A0A341ASH7-F1
#
_entry.id   AF-A0A341ASH7-F1
#
_cell.length_a   1.000
_cell.length_b   1.000
_cell.length_c   1.000
_cell.angle_alpha   90.00
_cell.angle_beta   90.00
_cell.angle_gamma   90.00
#
_symmetry.space_group_name_H-M   'P 1'
#
loop_
_entity.id
_entity.type
_entity.pdbx_description
1 polymer ?
#
loop_
_entity_poly.entity_id
_entity_poly.type
_entity_poly.pdbx_seq_one_letter_code
_entity_poly.pdbx_strand_id
1 'polypeptide(L)'
;MEAKTARPSSEPRWRAACLGFQEAGTTAGRRPAARQWLGDEPRGESGPLLRHNVTAQAPPLRRQPLGAERVKEPQCGRRAGSAVMLLLHRTVVPGLRQAYRLKSAPSRLCIRACSTNDSFQPQCSSHAISGDNSSTRGWRVMGTLLGLGAVLAYHDHRCRAAEESPRLYTREEVRSHSSPETGIWVTLGSEVFDVTEFVDLHPGGPSKLMLAAGGPLEPFWALYAVHNQSHVREILAQYKIGELSPDDKAASILKTSDPYADDPIRHPALKVNSQRPFNAEPPPELLTENYITPNPIFFTRNHLPVPNLDPDTYRLHVVGPPGGQSLCLSLDDLYQFPKHEITVTLQCAGNRRSEMTRFKEVRGLEWSAGAISTARWAGARLCDVLAQAGHQLSETEAHVCFEGLDSDPTGTAYGASIPLARAMDPEAEVLLAYEMNGQPLPRDHGFPVRVVVPGVVGARHVKWLGKVSVEPEESYSHWQRRDYKGFSPCVDWDTVDFDSAPSIQELPVQSAITQPKDGETIESGEVTVKGYAWSGGGRAVVRVDVSLDGGLTWQVAELDGEEQRARKAWAWRLWQLQAPVPAGKKELNIVCKAVDDSYNVQPDTVAPIWNLRGVLSNAWHRVHVHVAP
;
A
#
# COMPACT_ATOMS: atom_id res chain seq x y z
N MET A 1 34.05 62.59 -18.25
CA MET A 1 33.71 62.04 -16.91
C MET A 1 34.17 60.58 -16.86
N GLU A 2 34.25 60.02 -15.66
CA GLU A 2 34.78 58.68 -15.35
C GLU A 2 33.86 57.52 -15.81
N ALA A 3 34.19 56.23 -15.65
CA ALA A 3 35.44 55.44 -15.79
C ALA A 3 35.14 53.93 -15.51
N LYS A 4 35.96 52.99 -16.02
CA LYS A 4 36.01 51.53 -15.66
C LYS A 4 34.72 50.73 -16.05
N THR A 5 34.61 49.40 -16.18
CA THR A 5 35.46 48.15 -16.19
C THR A 5 34.59 46.99 -16.74
N ALA A 6 35.00 45.78 -17.18
CA ALA A 6 36.27 45.08 -17.44
C ALA A 6 36.04 43.85 -18.39
N ARG A 7 37.10 43.07 -18.71
CA ARG A 7 37.14 41.75 -19.38
C ARG A 7 38.50 41.07 -19.04
N PRO A 8 38.74 39.76 -19.29
CA PRO A 8 37.84 38.60 -19.38
C PRO A 8 38.36 37.30 -18.65
N SER A 9 37.64 36.19 -18.80
CA SER A 9 38.10 34.77 -18.89
C SER A 9 39.00 34.12 -17.81
N SER A 10 38.54 33.00 -17.24
CA SER A 10 39.21 31.66 -17.34
C SER A 10 38.42 30.56 -16.61
N GLU A 11 38.53 29.31 -17.06
CA GLU A 11 38.01 28.11 -16.38
C GLU A 11 39.08 27.48 -15.46
N PRO A 12 38.66 26.76 -14.39
CA PRO A 12 39.45 25.66 -13.86
C PRO A 12 38.67 24.34 -13.72
N ARG A 13 39.34 23.24 -14.06
CA ARG A 13 38.89 21.85 -13.78
C ARG A 13 39.07 21.52 -12.30
N TRP A 14 38.24 20.61 -11.79
CA TRP A 14 38.54 19.86 -10.56
C TRP A 14 38.58 18.35 -10.82
N ARG A 15 39.53 17.66 -10.17
CA ARG A 15 39.72 16.21 -10.24
C ARG A 15 39.43 15.60 -8.87
N ALA A 16 38.98 14.34 -8.86
CA ALA A 16 38.84 13.56 -7.63
C ALA A 16 40.20 13.30 -6.96
N ALA A 17 40.17 13.15 -5.63
CA ALA A 17 41.30 12.72 -4.82
C ALA A 17 40.90 11.45 -4.03
N CYS A 18 41.50 10.31 -4.40
CA CYS A 18 41.45 9.10 -3.58
C CYS A 18 42.73 9.06 -2.73
N LEU A 19 42.60 8.85 -1.42
CA LEU A 19 43.75 8.63 -0.53
C LEU A 19 43.96 7.13 -0.32
N GLY A 20 44.93 6.57 -1.04
CA GLY A 20 45.53 5.28 -0.72
C GLY A 20 46.89 5.51 -0.05
N PHE A 21 47.13 4.85 1.09
CA PHE A 21 48.46 4.77 1.70
C PHE A 21 49.10 3.43 1.32
N GLN A 22 50.39 3.45 0.96
CA GLN A 22 51.21 2.26 0.75
C GLN A 22 52.30 2.13 1.82
N GLU A 23 52.76 0.91 2.03
CA GLU A 23 53.77 0.52 3.01
C GLU A 23 55.21 0.85 2.56
N ALA A 24 56.09 1.13 3.52
CA ALA A 24 57.53 0.84 3.43
C ALA A 24 58.20 0.92 4.82
N GLY A 25 59.20 0.08 5.08
CA GLY A 25 60.20 0.31 6.16
C GLY A 25 60.26 -0.74 7.28
N THR A 26 60.96 -1.86 7.04
CA THR A 26 61.26 -2.89 8.06
C THR A 26 62.65 -2.72 8.68
N THR A 27 62.82 -3.07 9.96
CA THR A 27 64.12 -3.53 10.53
C THR A 27 63.91 -4.43 11.77
N ALA A 28 64.88 -5.29 12.07
CA ALA A 28 64.73 -6.52 12.88
C ALA A 28 64.70 -6.36 14.43
N GLY A 29 64.15 -7.35 15.17
CA GLY A 29 63.96 -7.26 16.63
C GLY A 29 63.85 -8.50 17.55
N ARG A 30 64.06 -9.76 17.09
CA ARG A 30 64.17 -11.04 17.89
C ARG A 30 62.99 -11.50 18.80
N ARG A 31 62.91 -12.83 19.02
CA ARG A 31 61.97 -13.55 19.95
C ARG A 31 62.63 -13.78 21.34
N PRO A 32 61.85 -14.13 22.39
CA PRO A 32 61.62 -15.55 22.76
C PRO A 32 60.13 -15.86 23.07
N ALA A 33 59.51 -16.94 22.58
CA ALA A 33 59.60 -18.37 22.97
C ALA A 33 58.64 -18.78 24.11
N ALA A 34 57.78 -19.78 23.85
CA ALA A 34 56.77 -20.32 24.78
C ALA A 34 57.18 -21.70 25.35
N ARG A 35 56.47 -22.18 26.40
CA ARG A 35 56.66 -23.51 26.99
C ARG A 35 55.34 -24.31 27.03
N GLN A 36 55.47 -25.63 26.88
CA GLN A 36 54.40 -26.63 27.05
C GLN A 36 54.23 -27.02 28.53
N TRP A 37 53.09 -27.66 28.85
CA TRP A 37 52.96 -28.72 29.86
C TRP A 37 51.97 -29.79 29.33
N LEU A 38 51.90 -30.97 29.98
CA LEU A 38 51.23 -32.20 29.49
C LEU A 38 50.15 -32.75 30.44
N GLY A 39 49.34 -33.69 29.94
CA GLY A 39 48.55 -34.69 30.69
C GLY A 39 47.02 -34.55 30.53
N ASP A 40 46.21 -35.61 30.40
CA ASP A 40 46.47 -37.06 30.27
C ASP A 40 45.32 -37.79 29.51
N GLU A 41 45.50 -39.08 29.15
CA GLU A 41 44.52 -39.98 28.49
C GLU A 41 43.77 -40.85 29.52
N PRO A 42 42.59 -41.47 29.23
CA PRO A 42 42.58 -42.79 28.58
C PRO A 42 41.37 -43.19 27.67
N ARG A 43 41.66 -44.11 26.74
CA ARG A 43 40.90 -45.21 26.07
C ARG A 43 39.61 -45.72 26.77
N GLY A 44 38.61 -46.36 26.13
CA GLY A 44 38.37 -46.87 24.74
C GLY A 44 36.83 -46.92 24.46
N GLU A 45 36.21 -47.61 23.49
CA GLU A 45 36.52 -48.83 22.72
C GLU A 45 35.96 -48.81 21.25
N SER A 46 35.61 -49.97 20.66
CA SER A 46 35.71 -50.29 19.22
C SER A 46 34.44 -50.31 18.34
N GLY A 47 34.47 -49.55 17.22
CA GLY A 47 34.05 -49.98 15.86
C GLY A 47 32.56 -50.26 15.55
N PRO A 48 32.22 -50.68 14.31
CA PRO A 48 33.06 -50.83 13.10
C PRO A 48 32.70 -49.86 11.95
N LEU A 49 33.55 -49.80 10.91
CA LEU A 49 33.35 -48.96 9.70
C LEU A 49 32.82 -49.77 8.50
N LEU A 50 31.81 -49.23 7.81
CA LEU A 50 31.50 -49.60 6.41
C LEU A 50 32.23 -48.66 5.45
N ARG A 51 32.94 -49.23 4.46
CA ARG A 51 33.64 -48.48 3.41
C ARG A 51 32.82 -48.47 2.12
N HIS A 52 32.59 -47.29 1.55
CA HIS A 52 32.39 -47.15 0.11
C HIS A 52 33.44 -46.20 -0.48
N ASN A 53 34.18 -46.70 -1.47
CA ASN A 53 35.10 -45.89 -2.27
C ASN A 53 34.31 -45.20 -3.39
N VAL A 54 34.51 -43.90 -3.58
CA VAL A 54 34.29 -43.24 -4.88
C VAL A 54 35.54 -42.42 -5.19
N THR A 55 36.27 -42.82 -6.23
CA THR A 55 37.50 -42.17 -6.68
C THR A 55 37.19 -41.05 -7.67
N ALA A 56 37.67 -39.83 -7.39
CA ALA A 56 37.61 -38.74 -8.36
C ALA A 56 38.74 -38.83 -9.39
N GLN A 57 38.41 -38.73 -10.68
CA GLN A 57 39.34 -38.38 -11.76
C GLN A 57 38.64 -37.51 -12.81
N ALA A 58 39.33 -36.51 -13.31
CA ALA A 58 38.90 -35.66 -14.43
C ALA A 58 40.05 -35.50 -15.44
N PRO A 59 39.81 -35.64 -16.76
CA PRO A 59 40.83 -35.44 -17.79
C PRO A 59 40.93 -33.98 -18.28
N PRO A 60 42.06 -33.55 -18.86
CA PRO A 60 42.38 -32.13 -19.05
C PRO A 60 42.07 -31.54 -20.45
N LEU A 61 42.05 -30.20 -20.50
CA LEU A 61 41.97 -29.38 -21.71
C LEU A 61 43.23 -29.47 -22.60
N ARG A 62 43.04 -29.36 -23.92
CA ARG A 62 44.05 -28.89 -24.90
C ARG A 62 43.43 -27.89 -25.88
N ARG A 63 44.27 -27.07 -26.52
CA ARG A 63 43.88 -25.93 -27.39
C ARG A 63 44.46 -26.06 -28.81
N GLN A 64 43.74 -25.48 -29.78
CA GLN A 64 44.24 -24.89 -31.04
C GLN A 64 44.80 -25.87 -32.11
N PRO A 65 44.96 -25.45 -33.40
CA PRO A 65 44.91 -24.07 -33.94
C PRO A 65 43.86 -23.80 -35.05
N LEU A 66 44.02 -22.63 -35.69
CA LEU A 66 43.13 -21.96 -36.64
C LEU A 66 43.07 -22.61 -38.04
N GLY A 67 41.99 -22.33 -38.76
CA GLY A 67 41.86 -22.41 -40.22
C GLY A 67 40.78 -21.43 -40.71
N ALA A 68 40.95 -20.78 -41.86
CA ALA A 68 40.06 -19.69 -42.29
C ALA A 68 39.93 -19.56 -43.82
N GLU A 69 38.69 -19.61 -44.32
CA GLU A 69 38.21 -19.13 -45.63
C GLU A 69 36.67 -19.02 -45.58
N ARG A 70 35.93 -18.41 -46.51
CA ARG A 70 36.10 -17.18 -47.32
C ARG A 70 34.80 -17.02 -48.13
N VAL A 71 34.04 -15.95 -47.84
CA VAL A 71 32.84 -15.42 -48.51
C VAL A 71 32.53 -15.91 -49.95
N LYS A 72 31.27 -16.28 -50.22
CA LYS A 72 30.58 -16.07 -51.51
C LYS A 72 29.11 -15.67 -51.32
N GLU A 73 28.64 -14.75 -52.15
CA GLU A 73 27.22 -14.34 -52.29
C GLU A 73 26.44 -15.30 -53.21
N PRO A 74 25.10 -15.14 -53.27
CA PRO A 74 24.45 -15.02 -54.58
C PRO A 74 23.56 -13.77 -54.71
N GLN A 75 23.32 -13.34 -55.95
CA GLN A 75 22.72 -12.04 -56.26
C GLN A 75 21.19 -12.06 -56.53
N CYS A 76 20.54 -11.00 -56.06
CA CYS A 76 19.47 -10.22 -56.70
C CYS A 76 18.55 -10.89 -57.75
N GLY A 77 17.26 -11.00 -57.43
CA GLY A 77 16.16 -11.10 -58.41
C GLY A 77 15.18 -9.93 -58.25
N ARG A 78 15.07 -9.05 -59.26
CA ARG A 78 14.15 -7.90 -59.23
C ARG A 78 12.73 -8.28 -59.67
N ARG A 79 11.71 -7.71 -59.01
CA ARG A 79 10.48 -7.18 -59.64
C ARG A 79 9.93 -6.03 -58.80
N ALA A 80 9.25 -5.09 -59.44
CA ALA A 80 8.80 -3.84 -58.84
C ALA A 80 7.28 -3.75 -58.74
N GLY A 81 6.79 -3.00 -57.76
CA GLY A 81 5.38 -2.63 -57.60
C GLY A 81 5.29 -1.40 -56.70
N SER A 82 4.70 -0.31 -57.22
CA SER A 82 4.64 0.98 -56.51
C SER A 82 3.46 1.04 -55.53
N ALA A 83 3.69 1.64 -54.35
CA ALA A 83 2.64 2.20 -53.50
C ALA A 83 3.12 3.57 -52.98
N VAL A 84 2.20 4.51 -52.80
CA VAL A 84 2.52 5.94 -52.60
C VAL A 84 2.62 6.32 -51.12
N MET A 85 3.57 7.20 -50.83
CA MET A 85 3.87 7.79 -49.53
C MET A 85 2.79 8.80 -49.08
N LEU A 86 2.40 8.76 -47.79
CA LEU A 86 1.60 9.83 -47.18
C LEU A 86 1.89 9.97 -45.68
N LEU A 87 3.02 10.60 -45.32
CA LEU A 87 3.23 11.13 -43.97
C LEU A 87 2.65 12.55 -43.88
N LEU A 88 1.76 12.80 -42.92
CA LEU A 88 1.24 14.14 -42.64
C LEU A 88 2.04 14.85 -41.54
N HIS A 89 3.16 15.47 -41.92
CA HIS A 89 3.72 16.54 -41.11
C HIS A 89 2.82 17.79 -41.21
N ARG A 90 2.34 18.32 -40.07
CA ARG A 90 1.83 19.70 -39.99
C ARG A 90 2.95 20.62 -39.53
N THR A 91 3.43 21.46 -40.44
CA THR A 91 4.36 22.57 -40.14
C THR A 91 3.62 23.82 -39.67
N VAL A 92 4.26 24.60 -38.81
CA VAL A 92 3.78 25.90 -38.32
C VAL A 92 4.08 26.99 -39.35
N VAL A 93 3.15 27.94 -39.53
CA VAL A 93 3.37 29.22 -40.24
C VAL A 93 2.78 30.36 -39.39
N PRO A 94 3.50 31.49 -39.15
CA PRO A 94 3.11 32.51 -38.18
C PRO A 94 2.34 33.70 -38.78
N GLY A 95 1.61 34.46 -37.93
CA GLY A 95 0.85 35.67 -38.31
C GLY A 95 0.90 36.79 -37.25
N LEU A 96 0.81 38.04 -37.70
CA LEU A 96 1.08 39.29 -36.93
C LEU A 96 0.08 40.39 -37.37
N ARG A 97 -0.37 41.36 -36.56
CA ARG A 97 -0.05 41.83 -35.18
C ARG A 97 -1.34 41.75 -34.29
N GLN A 98 -1.61 42.46 -33.18
CA GLN A 98 -1.05 43.66 -32.54
C GLN A 98 -1.42 43.74 -31.05
N ALA A 99 -0.63 44.46 -30.24
CA ALA A 99 -0.82 44.56 -28.79
C ALA A 99 -1.51 45.86 -28.35
N TYR A 100 -2.34 45.77 -27.30
CA TYR A 100 -2.69 46.89 -26.42
C TYR A 100 -2.03 46.70 -25.05
N ARG A 101 -1.56 47.79 -24.45
CA ARG A 101 -0.94 47.81 -23.11
C ARG A 101 -1.89 48.46 -22.11
N LEU A 102 -2.09 47.84 -20.95
CA LEU A 102 -2.48 48.51 -19.71
C LEU A 102 -1.73 47.87 -18.52
N LYS A 103 -1.15 48.73 -17.67
CA LYS A 103 -0.68 48.44 -16.30
C LYS A 103 -1.81 48.90 -15.36
N SER A 104 -1.98 48.51 -14.10
CA SER A 104 -1.31 47.63 -13.11
C SER A 104 -2.39 47.33 -12.02
N ALA A 105 -2.24 46.57 -10.93
CA ALA A 105 -1.08 46.20 -10.08
C ALA A 105 -1.40 44.92 -9.25
N PRO A 106 -0.44 44.30 -8.53
CA PRO A 106 -0.68 43.06 -7.78
C PRO A 106 -1.05 43.30 -6.31
N SER A 107 -2.09 42.61 -5.83
CA SER A 107 -2.45 42.54 -4.41
C SER A 107 -1.61 41.47 -3.69
N ARG A 108 -0.82 41.86 -2.69
CA ARG A 108 -0.23 40.94 -1.72
C ARG A 108 -1.06 40.94 -0.43
N LEU A 109 -1.56 39.79 0.01
CA LEU A 109 -1.89 39.56 1.41
C LEU A 109 -0.91 38.55 2.00
N CYS A 110 -0.11 39.00 2.97
CA CYS A 110 0.59 38.11 3.88
C CYS A 110 -0.33 37.89 5.10
N ILE A 111 -0.72 36.65 5.38
CA ILE A 111 -1.29 36.30 6.69
C ILE A 111 -0.15 35.70 7.51
N ARG A 112 0.18 36.37 8.62
CA ARG A 112 1.24 35.98 9.56
C ARG A 112 0.60 35.22 10.70
N ALA A 113 1.02 33.97 10.92
CA ALA A 113 0.55 33.19 12.06
C ALA A 113 0.97 33.86 13.38
N CYS A 114 0.05 33.88 14.35
CA CYS A 114 0.32 34.24 15.74
C CYS A 114 -0.26 33.16 16.65
N SER A 115 0.54 32.74 17.64
CA SER A 115 0.18 31.75 18.65
C SER A 115 -0.79 32.33 19.70
N THR A 116 -1.62 31.46 20.28
CA THR A 116 -2.21 31.66 21.61
C THR A 116 -2.21 30.35 22.41
N ASN A 117 -1.17 30.13 23.22
CA ASN A 117 -1.42 29.77 24.62
C ASN A 117 -2.04 31.03 25.27
N ASP A 118 -2.99 30.98 26.21
CA ASP A 118 -2.89 30.23 27.45
C ASP A 118 -4.26 29.96 28.11
N SER A 119 -4.22 29.38 29.31
CA SER A 119 -5.35 28.82 30.07
C SER A 119 -6.02 29.75 31.10
N PHE A 120 -7.05 29.22 31.79
CA PHE A 120 -7.76 29.71 33.01
C PHE A 120 -8.99 30.65 32.91
N GLN A 121 -10.14 30.06 33.30
CA GLN A 121 -11.22 30.66 34.09
C GLN A 121 -10.81 30.78 35.60
N PRO A 122 -11.59 31.36 36.56
CA PRO A 122 -13.01 31.74 36.51
C PRO A 122 -13.41 33.10 37.19
N GLN A 123 -14.73 33.36 37.23
CA GLN A 123 -15.49 34.28 38.12
C GLN A 123 -15.17 35.79 38.06
N CYS A 124 -16.08 36.76 37.83
CA CYS A 124 -17.50 37.00 38.16
C CYS A 124 -17.72 37.86 39.44
N SER A 125 -18.09 39.14 39.29
CA SER A 125 -19.34 39.74 39.82
C SER A 125 -19.35 41.29 39.90
N SER A 126 -20.56 41.87 39.88
CA SER A 126 -21.00 43.19 40.41
C SER A 126 -20.48 44.53 39.84
N HIS A 127 -21.46 45.36 39.42
CA HIS A 127 -21.72 46.80 39.65
C HIS A 127 -20.60 47.88 39.76
N ALA A 128 -20.83 49.18 39.52
CA ALA A 128 -21.74 49.96 38.63
C ALA A 128 -21.57 51.48 38.94
N ILE A 129 -21.65 52.37 37.92
CA ILE A 129 -21.89 53.85 38.04
C ILE A 129 -20.71 54.64 38.70
N SER A 130 -20.31 55.89 38.36
CA SER A 130 -20.65 56.89 37.32
C SER A 130 -19.36 57.64 36.87
N GLY A 131 -19.45 58.58 35.91
CA GLY A 131 -18.44 59.63 35.74
C GLY A 131 -18.27 60.18 34.31
N ASP A 132 -18.91 61.31 34.00
CA ASP A 132 -18.68 62.07 32.76
C ASP A 132 -17.37 62.88 32.81
N ASN A 133 -16.60 62.92 31.70
CA ASN A 133 -16.67 64.10 30.82
C ASN A 133 -15.96 64.00 29.45
N SER A 134 -16.65 64.53 28.44
CA SER A 134 -16.18 65.28 27.27
C SER A 134 -15.22 64.69 26.20
N SER A 135 -15.56 65.02 24.95
CA SER A 135 -14.68 65.15 23.77
C SER A 135 -14.00 63.91 23.16
N THR A 136 -14.75 63.17 22.33
CA THR A 136 -14.38 62.98 20.90
C THR A 136 -15.57 62.43 20.11
N ARG A 137 -16.05 63.16 19.10
CA ARG A 137 -17.27 62.81 18.35
C ARG A 137 -16.93 62.47 16.89
N GLY A 138 -16.69 61.19 16.61
CA GLY A 138 -16.42 60.71 15.25
C GLY A 138 -16.51 59.18 15.14
N TRP A 139 -17.06 58.69 14.03
CA TRP A 139 -17.02 57.29 13.58
C TRP A 139 -17.55 56.18 14.52
N ARG A 140 -18.83 56.28 14.93
CA ARG A 140 -19.62 55.10 15.38
C ARG A 140 -21.04 55.03 14.77
N VAL A 141 -21.18 55.33 13.47
CA VAL A 141 -22.42 55.04 12.69
C VAL A 141 -22.07 54.50 11.30
N MET A 142 -21.42 53.33 11.24
CA MET A 142 -21.28 52.53 10.00
C MET A 142 -21.05 51.02 10.27
N GLY A 143 -21.41 50.53 11.46
CA GLY A 143 -21.17 49.13 11.87
C GLY A 143 -22.42 48.24 11.87
N THR A 144 -23.61 48.82 12.07
CA THR A 144 -24.85 48.06 12.34
C THR A 144 -25.71 47.79 11.10
N LEU A 145 -25.48 48.49 9.98
CA LEU A 145 -26.25 48.28 8.74
C LEU A 145 -25.73 47.11 7.88
N LEU A 146 -24.42 46.82 7.92
CA LEU A 146 -23.84 45.69 7.18
C LEU A 146 -24.10 44.34 7.88
N GLY A 147 -24.10 44.31 9.23
CA GLY A 147 -24.44 43.09 9.98
C GLY A 147 -25.89 42.66 9.80
N LEU A 148 -26.84 43.59 9.90
CA LEU A 148 -28.26 43.31 9.63
C LEU A 148 -28.51 42.97 8.16
N GLY A 149 -27.84 43.63 7.21
CA GLY A 149 -27.92 43.28 5.79
C GLY A 149 -27.47 41.85 5.49
N ALA A 150 -26.34 41.42 6.06
CA ALA A 150 -25.85 40.05 5.89
C ALA A 150 -26.73 38.99 6.59
N VAL A 151 -27.21 39.26 7.81
CA VAL A 151 -28.10 38.34 8.53
C VAL A 151 -29.47 38.24 7.86
N LEU A 152 -30.04 39.35 7.37
CA LEU A 152 -31.29 39.33 6.61
C LEU A 152 -31.12 38.66 5.24
N ALA A 153 -30.02 38.87 4.52
CA ALA A 153 -29.76 38.17 3.26
C ALA A 153 -29.54 36.66 3.47
N TYR A 154 -28.84 36.26 4.53
CA TYR A 154 -28.65 34.84 4.89
C TYR A 154 -29.97 34.19 5.34
N HIS A 155 -30.83 34.93 6.05
CA HIS A 155 -32.14 34.44 6.45
C HIS A 155 -33.13 34.39 5.27
N ASP A 156 -33.14 35.39 4.38
CA ASP A 156 -33.92 35.42 3.13
C ASP A 156 -33.48 34.26 2.20
N HIS A 157 -32.18 33.99 2.07
CA HIS A 157 -31.70 32.85 1.28
C HIS A 157 -32.11 31.50 1.90
N ARG A 158 -32.15 31.38 3.25
CA ARG A 158 -32.68 30.17 3.92
C ARG A 158 -34.20 30.06 3.88
N CYS A 159 -34.94 31.17 3.87
CA CYS A 159 -36.40 31.15 3.73
C CYS A 159 -36.81 30.82 2.28
N ARG A 160 -36.16 31.43 1.27
CA ARG A 160 -36.41 31.09 -0.15
C ARG A 160 -36.08 29.63 -0.47
N ALA A 161 -34.99 29.10 0.09
CA ALA A 161 -34.65 27.67 0.00
C ALA A 161 -35.61 26.75 0.79
N ALA A 162 -36.60 27.30 1.50
CA ALA A 162 -37.70 26.59 2.14
C ALA A 162 -39.09 26.92 1.55
N GLU A 163 -39.17 27.85 0.60
CA GLU A 163 -40.41 28.26 -0.10
C GLU A 163 -40.45 27.81 -1.57
N GLU A 164 -39.31 27.57 -2.22
CA GLU A 164 -39.28 26.79 -3.47
C GLU A 164 -39.46 25.29 -3.16
N SER A 165 -40.53 24.68 -3.67
CA SER A 165 -40.70 23.22 -3.66
C SER A 165 -39.50 22.53 -4.32
N PRO A 166 -39.01 21.40 -3.78
CA PRO A 166 -37.85 20.71 -4.35
C PRO A 166 -38.10 20.36 -5.81
N ARG A 167 -37.13 20.67 -6.68
CA ARG A 167 -37.24 20.38 -8.12
C ARG A 167 -37.42 18.87 -8.31
N LEU A 168 -38.50 18.51 -9.00
CA LEU A 168 -38.88 17.13 -9.24
C LEU A 168 -38.33 16.68 -10.59
N TYR A 169 -37.62 15.55 -10.59
CA TYR A 169 -37.04 14.93 -11.76
C TYR A 169 -37.59 13.52 -11.95
N THR A 170 -37.82 13.10 -13.19
CA THR A 170 -38.12 11.70 -13.52
C THR A 170 -36.83 10.88 -13.56
N ARG A 171 -36.94 9.55 -13.43
CA ARG A 171 -35.78 8.65 -13.62
C ARG A 171 -35.16 8.72 -15.01
N GLU A 172 -35.93 9.08 -16.04
CA GLU A 172 -35.42 9.23 -17.41
C GLU A 172 -34.63 10.53 -17.57
N GLU A 173 -35.07 11.62 -16.92
CA GLU A 173 -34.29 12.85 -16.84
C GLU A 173 -33.00 12.66 -16.04
N VAL A 174 -32.99 11.86 -14.97
CA VAL A 174 -31.72 11.51 -14.30
C VAL A 174 -30.83 10.67 -15.24
N ARG A 175 -31.40 9.67 -15.93
CA ARG A 175 -30.65 8.78 -16.84
C ARG A 175 -29.96 9.50 -18.00
N SER A 176 -30.57 10.56 -18.52
CA SER A 176 -29.98 11.35 -19.61
C SER A 176 -28.76 12.19 -19.16
N HIS A 177 -28.55 12.35 -17.85
CA HIS A 177 -27.38 13.01 -17.26
C HIS A 177 -26.36 11.95 -16.80
N SER A 178 -25.67 11.34 -17.77
CA SER A 178 -24.74 10.22 -17.56
C SER A 178 -23.33 10.39 -18.12
N SER A 179 -22.97 11.57 -18.67
CA SER A 179 -21.62 11.92 -19.11
C SER A 179 -21.21 13.35 -18.72
N PRO A 180 -19.91 13.72 -18.75
CA PRO A 180 -19.45 15.07 -18.42
C PRO A 180 -20.11 16.18 -19.27
N GLU A 181 -20.50 15.86 -20.50
CA GLU A 181 -21.15 16.80 -21.44
C GLU A 181 -22.64 17.00 -21.14
N THR A 182 -23.31 16.02 -20.53
CA THR A 182 -24.71 16.11 -20.10
C THR A 182 -24.85 16.61 -18.67
N GLY A 183 -23.77 16.59 -17.88
CA GLY A 183 -23.85 16.49 -16.42
C GLY A 183 -24.01 15.04 -15.97
N ILE A 184 -23.54 14.73 -14.76
CA ILE A 184 -23.43 13.39 -14.20
C ILE A 184 -24.31 13.34 -12.93
N TRP A 185 -25.55 12.90 -13.11
CA TRP A 185 -26.54 12.86 -12.02
C TRP A 185 -26.68 11.46 -11.43
N VAL A 186 -26.97 11.40 -10.14
CA VAL A 186 -27.15 10.16 -9.38
C VAL A 186 -28.30 10.31 -8.38
N THR A 187 -28.91 9.20 -7.94
CA THR A 187 -29.98 9.23 -6.92
C THR A 187 -29.59 8.52 -5.64
N LEU A 188 -30.16 8.92 -4.50
CA LEU A 188 -30.16 8.15 -3.26
C LEU A 188 -31.54 8.24 -2.60
N GLY A 189 -32.25 7.12 -2.50
CA GLY A 189 -33.60 7.01 -1.95
C GLY A 189 -34.64 7.72 -2.81
N SER A 190 -34.81 9.02 -2.58
CA SER A 190 -35.62 9.88 -3.43
C SER A 190 -34.99 11.24 -3.74
N GLU A 191 -33.73 11.42 -3.37
CA GLU A 191 -32.96 12.64 -3.61
C GLU A 191 -32.13 12.50 -4.90
N VAL A 192 -31.94 13.60 -5.62
CA VAL A 192 -31.19 13.67 -6.89
C VAL A 192 -30.02 14.63 -6.71
N PHE A 193 -28.83 14.20 -7.14
CA PHE A 193 -27.57 14.89 -6.93
C PHE A 193 -26.83 15.06 -8.26
N ASP A 194 -26.28 16.25 -8.52
CA ASP A 194 -25.36 16.49 -9.64
C ASP A 194 -23.92 16.41 -9.12
N VAL A 195 -23.26 15.29 -9.41
CA VAL A 195 -21.91 15.00 -8.91
C VAL A 195 -20.82 15.34 -9.95
N THR A 196 -21.14 16.10 -11.01
CA THR A 196 -20.22 16.39 -12.12
C THR A 196 -18.87 16.96 -11.63
N GLU A 197 -18.89 17.93 -10.71
CA GLU A 197 -17.67 18.52 -10.14
C GLU A 197 -16.99 17.64 -9.06
N PHE A 198 -17.65 16.59 -8.58
CA PHE A 198 -17.12 15.67 -7.56
C PHE A 198 -16.44 14.42 -8.16
N VAL A 199 -16.77 14.06 -9.40
CA VAL A 199 -16.35 12.81 -10.05
C VAL A 199 -14.83 12.64 -10.03
N ASP A 200 -14.04 13.67 -10.35
CA ASP A 200 -12.57 13.59 -10.31
C ASP A 200 -11.99 13.66 -8.88
N LEU A 201 -12.74 14.22 -7.91
CA LEU A 201 -12.33 14.34 -6.50
C LEU A 201 -12.62 13.07 -5.67
N HIS A 202 -13.42 12.15 -6.23
CA HIS A 202 -13.89 10.94 -5.58
C HIS A 202 -12.74 10.02 -5.08
N PRO A 203 -12.72 9.55 -3.82
CA PRO A 203 -11.62 8.74 -3.27
C PRO A 203 -11.33 7.40 -3.96
N GLY A 204 -12.32 6.87 -4.71
CA GLY A 204 -12.20 5.69 -5.58
C GLY A 204 -11.89 6.01 -7.04
N GLY A 205 -11.57 7.28 -7.35
CA GLY A 205 -11.41 7.81 -8.70
C GLY A 205 -12.73 7.97 -9.47
N PRO A 206 -12.71 8.75 -10.57
CA PRO A 206 -13.91 9.03 -11.37
C PRO A 206 -14.53 7.76 -11.94
N SER A 207 -13.70 6.80 -12.38
CA SER A 207 -14.13 5.53 -12.96
C SER A 207 -15.04 4.67 -12.06
N LYS A 208 -15.06 4.88 -10.74
CA LYS A 208 -15.97 4.17 -9.82
C LYS A 208 -17.26 4.92 -9.53
N LEU A 209 -17.28 6.27 -9.60
CA LEU A 209 -18.53 7.03 -9.46
C LEU A 209 -19.32 7.06 -10.77
N MET A 210 -18.63 7.08 -11.92
CA MET A 210 -19.24 6.96 -13.25
C MET A 210 -20.04 5.67 -13.45
N LEU A 211 -19.81 4.63 -12.64
CA LEU A 211 -20.61 3.40 -12.66
C LEU A 211 -22.07 3.61 -12.22
N ALA A 212 -22.32 4.69 -11.46
CA ALA A 212 -23.66 5.08 -11.01
C ALA A 212 -24.28 6.22 -11.85
N ALA A 213 -23.58 6.72 -12.87
CA ALA A 213 -24.01 7.87 -13.65
C ALA A 213 -25.37 7.61 -14.34
N GLY A 214 -26.33 8.51 -14.13
CA GLY A 214 -27.72 8.35 -14.56
C GLY A 214 -28.52 7.33 -13.74
N GLY A 215 -28.10 6.97 -12.53
CA GLY A 215 -28.66 5.86 -11.77
C GLY A 215 -28.56 5.94 -10.24
N PRO A 216 -29.02 4.89 -9.53
CA PRO A 216 -29.06 4.84 -8.07
C PRO A 216 -27.71 4.52 -7.44
N LEU A 217 -27.39 5.21 -6.34
CA LEU A 217 -26.22 4.97 -5.50
C LEU A 217 -26.38 3.77 -4.57
N GLU A 218 -27.61 3.35 -4.25
CA GLU A 218 -27.92 2.31 -3.25
C GLU A 218 -27.16 0.98 -3.46
N PRO A 219 -27.03 0.41 -4.69
CA PRO A 219 -26.25 -0.80 -4.89
C PRO A 219 -24.76 -0.61 -4.54
N PHE A 220 -24.21 0.57 -4.84
CA PHE A 220 -22.82 0.94 -4.56
C PHE A 220 -22.61 1.28 -3.08
N TRP A 221 -23.59 1.86 -2.41
CA TRP A 221 -23.56 2.21 -0.98
C TRP A 221 -23.81 1.00 -0.06
N ALA A 222 -24.58 0.01 -0.52
CA ALA A 222 -24.71 -1.29 0.14
C ALA A 222 -23.38 -2.07 0.08
N LEU A 223 -22.68 -1.99 -1.04
CA LEU A 223 -21.38 -2.63 -1.26
C LEU A 223 -20.25 -1.92 -0.50
N TYR A 224 -20.02 -0.63 -0.79
CA TYR A 224 -18.95 0.18 -0.24
C TYR A 224 -19.47 0.96 0.98
N ALA A 225 -19.70 0.30 2.12
CA ALA A 225 -20.41 0.91 3.25
C ALA A 225 -19.67 2.09 3.93
N VAL A 226 -18.43 2.39 3.54
CA VAL A 226 -17.74 3.67 3.87
C VAL A 226 -18.59 4.89 3.52
N HIS A 227 -19.40 4.83 2.46
CA HIS A 227 -20.30 5.94 2.08
C HIS A 227 -21.45 6.17 3.07
N ASN A 228 -21.71 5.23 3.99
CA ASN A 228 -22.70 5.44 5.06
C ASN A 228 -22.17 6.25 6.25
N GLN A 229 -20.88 6.61 6.29
CA GLN A 229 -20.33 7.54 7.27
C GLN A 229 -20.95 8.94 7.12
N SER A 230 -21.17 9.65 8.23
CA SER A 230 -21.85 10.96 8.21
C SER A 230 -21.14 11.96 7.31
N HIS A 231 -19.80 12.05 7.38
CA HIS A 231 -19.01 12.95 6.56
C HIS A 231 -19.17 12.71 5.05
N VAL A 232 -19.33 11.45 4.60
CA VAL A 232 -19.56 11.16 3.17
C VAL A 232 -20.99 11.54 2.74
N ARG A 233 -21.97 11.42 3.65
CA ARG A 233 -23.33 11.95 3.45
C ARG A 233 -23.35 13.50 3.43
N GLU A 234 -22.54 14.15 4.26
CA GLU A 234 -22.35 15.61 4.30
C GLU A 234 -21.67 16.13 3.02
N ILE A 235 -20.75 15.36 2.43
CA ILE A 235 -20.20 15.63 1.10
C ILE A 235 -21.29 15.51 0.03
N LEU A 236 -21.98 14.36 -0.06
CA LEU A 236 -23.01 14.15 -1.08
C LEU A 236 -24.14 15.20 -0.99
N ALA A 237 -24.55 15.61 0.23
CA ALA A 237 -25.59 16.60 0.45
C ALA A 237 -25.28 17.98 -0.17
N GLN A 238 -24.01 18.34 -0.39
CA GLN A 238 -23.62 19.58 -1.07
C GLN A 238 -23.99 19.58 -2.56
N TYR A 239 -24.18 18.39 -3.15
CA TYR A 239 -24.48 18.18 -4.56
C TYR A 239 -25.98 17.96 -4.84
N LYS A 240 -26.87 18.08 -3.85
CA LYS A 240 -28.32 17.84 -4.05
C LYS A 240 -28.94 18.94 -4.92
N ILE A 241 -29.52 18.55 -6.05
CA ILE A 241 -30.23 19.44 -6.98
C ILE A 241 -31.76 19.34 -6.88
N GLY A 242 -32.29 18.26 -6.31
CA GLY A 242 -33.72 18.08 -6.11
C GLY A 242 -34.10 16.67 -5.68
N GLU A 243 -35.26 16.20 -6.13
CA GLU A 243 -35.85 14.92 -5.72
C GLU A 243 -36.56 14.21 -6.89
N LEU A 244 -36.79 12.91 -6.76
CA LEU A 244 -37.54 12.12 -7.75
C LEU A 244 -39.03 12.46 -7.76
N SER A 245 -39.67 12.32 -8.92
CA SER A 245 -41.11 12.42 -9.10
C SER A 245 -41.87 11.45 -8.17
N PRO A 246 -43.07 11.79 -7.64
CA PRO A 246 -43.81 10.90 -6.72
C PRO A 246 -44.05 9.49 -7.27
N ASP A 247 -44.27 9.35 -8.58
CA ASP A 247 -44.45 8.07 -9.25
C ASP A 247 -43.15 7.24 -9.25
N ASP A 248 -42.00 7.89 -9.50
CA ASP A 248 -40.68 7.27 -9.37
C ASP A 248 -40.29 6.98 -7.92
N LYS A 249 -40.81 7.73 -6.93
CA LYS A 249 -40.64 7.43 -5.50
C LYS A 249 -41.39 6.15 -5.10
N ALA A 250 -42.57 5.89 -5.66
CA ALA A 250 -43.32 4.67 -5.39
C ALA A 250 -42.65 3.42 -6.00
N ALA A 251 -42.00 3.56 -7.16
CA ALA A 251 -41.32 2.48 -7.87
C ALA A 251 -39.92 2.13 -7.31
N SER A 252 -39.51 2.60 -6.12
CA SER A 252 -38.14 2.45 -5.58
C SER A 252 -37.96 1.29 -4.60
N ILE A 253 -39.00 0.47 -4.34
CA ILE A 253 -38.89 -0.74 -3.50
C ILE A 253 -38.20 -1.89 -4.25
N LEU A 254 -36.98 -1.63 -4.73
CA LEU A 254 -35.98 -2.66 -4.93
C LEU A 254 -35.71 -3.28 -3.57
N LYS A 255 -36.13 -4.54 -3.38
CA LYS A 255 -35.62 -5.38 -2.29
C LYS A 255 -34.16 -5.72 -2.60
N THR A 256 -33.26 -4.79 -2.33
CA THR A 256 -31.81 -5.03 -2.33
C THR A 256 -31.51 -6.08 -1.27
N SER A 257 -31.38 -7.33 -1.71
CA SER A 257 -30.77 -8.38 -0.90
C SER A 257 -29.38 -7.90 -0.50
N ASP A 258 -29.13 -7.90 0.80
CA ASP A 258 -27.86 -7.50 1.39
C ASP A 258 -26.70 -8.29 0.74
N PRO A 259 -25.77 -7.64 0.01
CA PRO A 259 -24.74 -8.37 -0.71
C PRO A 259 -23.75 -9.07 0.23
N TYR A 260 -23.78 -8.75 1.53
CA TYR A 260 -23.00 -9.40 2.59
C TYR A 260 -23.85 -10.37 3.44
N ALA A 261 -24.97 -10.88 2.92
CA ALA A 261 -25.80 -11.86 3.65
C ALA A 261 -25.11 -13.23 3.81
N ASP A 262 -24.46 -13.72 2.75
CA ASP A 262 -23.78 -15.03 2.72
C ASP A 262 -22.29 -14.95 3.11
N ASP A 263 -21.84 -13.83 3.66
CA ASP A 263 -20.49 -13.62 4.16
C ASP A 263 -20.21 -14.57 5.36
N PRO A 264 -19.01 -15.17 5.47
CA PRO A 264 -18.73 -16.14 6.53
C PRO A 264 -18.78 -15.53 7.95
N ILE A 265 -18.97 -16.38 8.96
CA ILE A 265 -18.85 -15.99 10.38
C ILE A 265 -17.36 -15.94 10.76
N ARG A 266 -16.94 -14.90 11.47
CA ARG A 266 -15.55 -14.68 11.90
C ARG A 266 -15.37 -14.77 13.41
N HIS A 267 -14.12 -14.96 13.84
CA HIS A 267 -13.78 -15.11 15.26
C HIS A 267 -13.96 -13.78 16.03
N PRO A 268 -14.65 -13.77 17.18
CA PRO A 268 -15.04 -12.52 17.87
C PRO A 268 -13.87 -11.76 18.51
N ALA A 269 -12.68 -12.36 18.64
CA ALA A 269 -11.49 -11.67 19.15
C ALA A 269 -10.82 -10.74 18.11
N LEU A 270 -11.23 -10.78 16.84
CA LEU A 270 -10.69 -9.90 15.79
C LEU A 270 -11.09 -8.44 16.05
N LYS A 271 -10.13 -7.51 15.99
CA LYS A 271 -10.37 -6.07 15.94
C LYS A 271 -10.93 -5.72 14.56
N VAL A 272 -12.24 -5.53 14.45
CA VAL A 272 -12.92 -5.20 13.19
C VAL A 272 -12.80 -3.71 12.90
N ASN A 273 -12.16 -3.36 11.77
CA ASN A 273 -12.03 -2.00 11.27
C ASN A 273 -13.11 -1.64 10.23
N SER A 274 -13.75 -2.64 9.62
CA SER A 274 -14.96 -2.51 8.80
C SER A 274 -15.75 -3.82 8.81
N GLN A 275 -17.09 -3.75 8.93
CA GLN A 275 -17.94 -4.93 8.77
C GLN A 275 -18.28 -5.22 7.30
N ARG A 276 -18.37 -4.19 6.44
CA ARG A 276 -18.87 -4.30 5.05
C ARG A 276 -18.12 -3.36 4.08
N PRO A 277 -17.21 -3.88 3.24
CA PRO A 277 -16.68 -5.24 3.26
C PRO A 277 -15.96 -5.56 4.58
N PHE A 278 -15.92 -6.84 4.96
CA PHE A 278 -15.29 -7.26 6.21
C PHE A 278 -13.76 -7.04 6.17
N ASN A 279 -13.25 -6.27 7.12
CA ASN A 279 -11.82 -6.01 7.29
C ASN A 279 -11.48 -5.97 8.78
N ALA A 280 -10.61 -6.87 9.24
CA ALA A 280 -10.27 -7.02 10.65
C ALA A 280 -8.85 -7.56 10.86
N GLU A 281 -8.24 -7.20 11.98
CA GLU A 281 -6.90 -7.63 12.39
C GLU A 281 -6.96 -8.41 13.71
N PRO A 282 -6.06 -9.39 13.97
CA PRO A 282 -5.85 -9.89 15.33
C PRO A 282 -5.42 -8.75 16.27
N PRO A 283 -5.79 -8.81 17.56
CA PRO A 283 -5.17 -8.00 18.59
C PRO A 283 -3.65 -8.20 18.56
N PRO A 284 -2.82 -7.13 18.63
CA PRO A 284 -1.37 -7.24 18.45
C PRO A 284 -0.72 -8.27 19.37
N GLU A 285 -1.20 -8.39 20.61
CA GLU A 285 -0.72 -9.36 21.59
C GLU A 285 -0.79 -10.83 21.10
N LEU A 286 -1.74 -11.17 20.22
CA LEU A 286 -1.92 -12.54 19.71
C LEU A 286 -1.02 -12.87 18.51
N LEU A 287 -0.38 -11.87 17.88
CA LEU A 287 0.50 -12.08 16.72
C LEU A 287 1.76 -12.87 17.07
N THR A 288 2.28 -12.67 18.29
CA THR A 288 3.55 -13.25 18.77
C THR A 288 3.41 -14.53 19.57
N GLU A 289 2.19 -14.98 19.86
CA GLU A 289 1.97 -16.20 20.66
C GLU A 289 2.13 -17.49 19.83
N ASN A 290 2.12 -17.39 18.50
CA ASN A 290 2.40 -18.51 17.59
C ASN A 290 3.15 -18.01 16.35
N TYR A 291 4.22 -18.70 15.94
CA TYR A 291 4.96 -18.39 14.71
C TYR A 291 4.07 -18.46 13.45
N ILE A 292 3.10 -19.38 13.46
CA ILE A 292 2.05 -19.53 12.46
C ILE A 292 0.75 -18.97 13.03
N THR A 293 0.18 -17.96 12.39
CA THR A 293 -1.08 -17.34 12.80
C THR A 293 -2.27 -18.28 12.49
N PRO A 294 -3.07 -18.69 13.49
CA PRO A 294 -4.21 -19.58 13.26
C PRO A 294 -5.27 -18.99 12.32
N ASN A 295 -5.80 -19.81 11.41
CA ASN A 295 -6.75 -19.40 10.37
C ASN A 295 -7.92 -18.50 10.84
N PRO A 296 -8.56 -18.74 12.02
CA PRO A 296 -9.68 -17.90 12.49
C PRO A 296 -9.29 -16.49 12.93
N ILE A 297 -8.01 -16.22 13.20
CA ILE A 297 -7.51 -14.90 13.63
C ILE A 297 -6.46 -14.30 12.68
N PHE A 298 -6.14 -14.97 11.58
CA PHE A 298 -5.34 -14.40 10.48
C PHE A 298 -6.05 -13.16 9.92
N PHE A 299 -5.34 -12.04 9.74
CA PHE A 299 -5.98 -10.77 9.35
C PHE A 299 -6.76 -10.89 8.02
N THR A 300 -7.96 -10.34 8.00
CA THR A 300 -8.84 -10.40 6.82
C THR A 300 -8.95 -9.02 6.19
N ARG A 301 -8.66 -8.93 4.88
CA ARG A 301 -8.92 -7.75 4.06
C ARG A 301 -9.80 -8.16 2.87
N ASN A 302 -11.05 -7.68 2.85
CA ASN A 302 -11.96 -7.83 1.72
C ASN A 302 -12.24 -6.44 1.11
N HIS A 303 -12.32 -6.34 -0.23
CA HIS A 303 -12.75 -5.12 -0.94
C HIS A 303 -14.25 -5.15 -1.28
N LEU A 304 -14.82 -6.35 -1.30
CA LEU A 304 -16.11 -6.75 -1.86
C LEU A 304 -16.69 -7.89 -0.99
N PRO A 305 -17.92 -8.37 -1.22
CA PRO A 305 -18.47 -9.56 -0.57
C PRO A 305 -17.62 -10.81 -0.81
N VAL A 306 -17.69 -11.78 0.12
CA VAL A 306 -16.99 -13.06 -0.01
C VAL A 306 -17.79 -14.01 -0.90
N PRO A 307 -17.26 -14.42 -2.07
CA PRO A 307 -17.95 -15.39 -2.93
C PRO A 307 -18.34 -16.67 -2.20
N ASN A 308 -19.49 -17.22 -2.57
CA ASN A 308 -19.96 -18.53 -2.12
C ASN A 308 -19.79 -19.52 -3.27
N LEU A 309 -18.61 -20.13 -3.36
CA LEU A 309 -18.18 -20.95 -4.49
C LEU A 309 -18.34 -22.43 -4.18
N ASP A 310 -19.00 -23.14 -5.08
CA ASP A 310 -19.04 -24.60 -5.13
C ASP A 310 -17.73 -25.13 -5.77
N PRO A 311 -16.96 -26.01 -5.11
CA PRO A 311 -15.71 -26.54 -5.65
C PRO A 311 -15.90 -27.43 -6.88
N ASP A 312 -17.05 -28.10 -7.03
CA ASP A 312 -17.29 -29.05 -8.13
C ASP A 312 -17.50 -28.31 -9.46
N THR A 313 -18.14 -27.13 -9.42
CA THR A 313 -18.35 -26.24 -10.58
C THR A 313 -17.27 -25.16 -10.75
N TYR A 314 -16.44 -24.89 -9.73
CA TYR A 314 -15.33 -23.93 -9.82
C TYR A 314 -14.35 -24.26 -10.97
N ARG A 315 -14.00 -23.26 -11.78
CA ARG A 315 -12.97 -23.38 -12.83
C ARG A 315 -12.03 -22.19 -12.81
N LEU A 316 -10.74 -22.46 -12.98
CA LEU A 316 -9.68 -21.47 -13.19
C LEU A 316 -9.37 -21.34 -14.68
N HIS A 317 -9.57 -20.15 -15.23
CA HIS A 317 -9.26 -19.84 -16.62
C HIS A 317 -7.82 -19.32 -16.75
N VAL A 318 -6.91 -20.12 -17.32
CA VAL A 318 -5.54 -19.70 -17.63
C VAL A 318 -5.46 -19.40 -19.13
N VAL A 319 -5.42 -18.12 -19.49
CA VAL A 319 -5.37 -17.68 -20.88
C VAL A 319 -4.01 -18.05 -21.47
N GLY A 320 -4.00 -18.78 -22.59
CA GLY A 320 -2.77 -19.16 -23.30
C GLY A 320 -2.14 -17.98 -24.06
N PRO A 321 -0.91 -18.12 -24.56
CA PRO A 321 -0.28 -17.10 -25.41
C PRO A 321 -1.07 -16.91 -26.73
N PRO A 322 -0.86 -15.81 -27.48
CA PRO A 322 -1.59 -15.54 -28.72
C PRO A 322 -1.51 -16.69 -29.74
N GLY A 323 -2.64 -17.33 -30.04
CA GLY A 323 -2.74 -18.50 -30.92
C GLY A 323 -2.45 -19.85 -30.25
N GLY A 324 -2.08 -19.85 -28.97
CA GLY A 324 -1.96 -21.04 -28.12
C GLY A 324 -3.31 -21.47 -27.50
N GLN A 325 -3.27 -22.58 -26.75
CA GLN A 325 -4.44 -23.12 -26.06
C GLN A 325 -4.55 -22.58 -24.63
N SER A 326 -5.70 -21.96 -24.30
CA SER A 326 -6.06 -21.63 -22.91
C SER A 326 -6.48 -22.87 -22.14
N LEU A 327 -6.16 -22.92 -20.85
CA LEU A 327 -6.59 -23.96 -19.92
C LEU A 327 -7.85 -23.52 -19.16
N CYS A 328 -8.68 -24.50 -18.79
CA CYS A 328 -9.86 -24.32 -17.94
C CYS A 328 -9.81 -25.41 -16.86
N LEU A 329 -9.09 -25.14 -15.77
CA LEU A 329 -8.70 -26.13 -14.77
C LEU A 329 -9.79 -26.24 -13.68
N SER A 330 -10.21 -27.46 -13.37
CA SER A 330 -10.94 -27.74 -12.13
C SER A 330 -10.01 -27.75 -10.91
N LEU A 331 -10.59 -27.88 -9.72
CA LEU A 331 -9.81 -28.06 -8.50
C LEU A 331 -9.02 -29.39 -8.51
N ASP A 332 -9.60 -30.46 -9.07
CA ASP A 332 -8.91 -31.75 -9.25
C ASP A 332 -7.75 -31.67 -10.25
N ASP A 333 -7.85 -30.86 -11.31
CA ASP A 333 -6.74 -30.61 -12.23
C ASP A 333 -5.59 -29.90 -11.53
N LEU A 334 -5.90 -28.93 -10.64
CA LEU A 334 -4.89 -28.24 -9.81
C LEU A 334 -4.22 -29.18 -8.79
N TYR A 335 -4.90 -30.24 -8.35
CA TYR A 335 -4.31 -31.29 -7.53
C TYR A 335 -3.37 -32.25 -8.29
N GLN A 336 -3.37 -32.26 -9.64
CA GLN A 336 -2.43 -33.09 -10.42
C GLN A 336 -1.03 -32.46 -10.55
N PHE A 337 -0.90 -31.15 -10.31
CA PHE A 337 0.40 -30.48 -10.25
C PHE A 337 1.16 -30.89 -8.98
N PRO A 338 2.50 -30.90 -8.99
CA PRO A 338 3.29 -31.10 -7.78
C PRO A 338 2.89 -30.11 -6.69
N LYS A 339 2.43 -30.62 -5.54
CA LYS A 339 2.09 -29.80 -4.37
C LYS A 339 3.36 -29.28 -3.70
N HIS A 340 3.51 -27.97 -3.67
CA HIS A 340 4.55 -27.27 -2.90
C HIS A 340 3.93 -26.61 -1.67
N GLU A 341 4.63 -26.62 -0.53
CA GLU A 341 4.28 -25.90 0.69
C GLU A 341 5.38 -24.87 1.03
N ILE A 342 4.98 -23.66 1.44
CA ILE A 342 5.88 -22.60 1.91
C ILE A 342 5.26 -21.80 3.07
N THR A 343 6.06 -21.45 4.09
CA THR A 343 5.67 -20.49 5.13
C THR A 343 5.83 -19.06 4.60
N VAL A 344 4.75 -18.27 4.56
CA VAL A 344 4.76 -16.89 4.02
C VAL A 344 3.98 -15.95 4.94
N THR A 345 4.59 -14.80 5.25
CA THR A 345 3.92 -13.67 5.89
C THR A 345 3.25 -12.79 4.84
N LEU A 346 1.97 -12.52 5.03
CA LEU A 346 1.23 -11.54 4.24
C LEU A 346 1.17 -10.23 5.05
N GLN A 347 1.57 -9.10 4.44
CA GLN A 347 1.40 -7.77 5.01
C GLN A 347 0.52 -6.89 4.10
N CYS A 348 -0.45 -6.20 4.69
CA CYS A 348 -1.23 -5.17 4.01
C CYS A 348 -0.37 -3.92 3.74
N ALA A 349 -0.54 -3.29 2.57
CA ALA A 349 0.12 -2.03 2.22
C ALA A 349 -0.12 -0.92 3.26
N GLY A 350 -1.30 -0.93 3.90
CA GLY A 350 -1.70 0.02 4.94
C GLY A 350 -1.58 -0.52 6.36
N ASN A 351 -0.78 -1.57 6.62
CA ASN A 351 -0.43 -1.94 7.99
C ASN A 351 0.15 -0.73 8.74
N ARG A 352 -0.20 -0.55 10.02
CA ARG A 352 0.16 0.64 10.82
C ARG A 352 -0.30 1.99 10.25
N ARG A 353 -1.38 2.04 9.45
CA ARG A 353 -1.96 3.30 8.93
C ARG A 353 -2.30 4.28 10.04
N SER A 354 -2.81 3.81 11.18
CA SER A 354 -3.28 4.70 12.26
C SER A 354 -2.18 5.63 12.80
N GLU A 355 -0.90 5.26 12.66
CA GLU A 355 0.23 6.12 13.03
C GLU A 355 0.47 7.27 12.04
N MET A 356 0.12 7.09 10.76
CA MET A 356 0.05 8.19 9.79
C MET A 356 -1.15 9.09 10.09
N THR A 357 -2.32 8.51 10.37
CA THR A 357 -3.54 9.25 10.74
C THR A 357 -3.33 10.12 11.98
N ARG A 358 -2.61 9.61 13.01
CA ARG A 358 -2.18 10.36 14.22
C ARG A 358 -1.30 11.58 13.91
N PHE A 359 -0.58 11.61 12.78
CA PHE A 359 0.25 12.75 12.37
C PHE A 359 -0.49 13.72 11.43
N LYS A 360 -1.17 13.21 10.41
CA LYS A 360 -1.99 13.95 9.45
C LYS A 360 -2.97 12.99 8.80
N GLU A 361 -4.24 13.40 8.71
CA GLU A 361 -5.33 12.57 8.17
C GLU A 361 -5.04 11.99 6.77
N VAL A 362 -5.50 10.75 6.56
CA VAL A 362 -5.31 9.95 5.34
C VAL A 362 -6.58 9.18 5.02
N ARG A 363 -6.86 8.89 3.74
CA ARG A 363 -8.06 8.09 3.37
C ARG A 363 -7.71 6.60 3.37
N GLY A 364 -8.29 5.83 4.30
CA GLY A 364 -8.12 4.37 4.35
C GLY A 364 -8.74 3.71 5.59
N LEU A 365 -8.48 2.42 5.78
CA LEU A 365 -8.86 1.65 6.98
C LEU A 365 -7.84 1.87 8.10
N GLU A 366 -8.32 2.11 9.33
CA GLU A 366 -7.52 2.38 10.54
C GLU A 366 -6.85 1.11 11.14
N TRP A 367 -6.00 0.51 10.33
CA TRP A 367 -5.12 -0.58 10.74
C TRP A 367 -4.11 -0.11 11.78
N SER A 368 -4.05 -0.85 12.89
CA SER A 368 -2.91 -0.81 13.82
C SER A 368 -1.81 -1.77 13.32
N ALA A 369 -1.02 -2.36 14.22
CA ALA A 369 0.10 -3.24 13.86
C ALA A 369 -0.30 -4.66 13.40
N GLY A 370 -1.60 -4.99 13.32
CA GLY A 370 -2.11 -6.33 13.05
C GLY A 370 -2.54 -6.62 11.62
N ALA A 371 -2.36 -5.71 10.64
CA ALA A 371 -2.66 -6.00 9.24
C ALA A 371 -1.53 -6.82 8.56
N ILE A 372 -1.07 -7.84 9.28
CA ILE A 372 0.02 -8.75 8.95
C ILE A 372 -0.24 -10.09 9.66
N SER A 373 0.02 -11.22 9.00
CA SER A 373 -0.10 -12.57 9.58
C SER A 373 0.68 -13.59 8.76
N THR A 374 1.05 -14.72 9.37
CA THR A 374 1.91 -15.75 8.77
C THR A 374 1.20 -17.10 8.70
N ALA A 375 1.30 -17.78 7.57
CA ALA A 375 0.74 -19.11 7.38
C ALA A 375 1.62 -19.98 6.48
N ARG A 376 1.46 -21.29 6.59
CA ARG A 376 1.94 -22.29 5.62
C ARG A 376 0.91 -22.39 4.50
N TRP A 377 1.29 -22.02 3.29
CA TRP A 377 0.43 -22.09 2.10
C TRP A 377 0.86 -23.26 1.26
N ALA A 378 -0.09 -24.04 0.73
CA ALA A 378 0.23 -25.14 -0.18
C ALA A 378 -0.65 -25.16 -1.43
N GLY A 379 -0.05 -25.56 -2.55
CA GLY A 379 -0.70 -25.57 -3.86
C GLY A 379 0.24 -25.91 -5.01
N ALA A 380 -0.25 -25.68 -6.23
CA ALA A 380 0.55 -25.75 -7.45
C ALA A 380 1.45 -24.50 -7.58
N ARG A 381 2.64 -24.61 -8.17
CA ARG A 381 3.45 -23.41 -8.50
C ARG A 381 2.90 -22.73 -9.74
N LEU A 382 2.84 -21.40 -9.74
CA LEU A 382 2.36 -20.61 -10.87
C LEU A 382 3.21 -20.83 -12.13
N CYS A 383 4.53 -20.98 -11.98
CA CYS A 383 5.44 -21.22 -13.10
C CYS A 383 5.15 -22.55 -13.84
N ASP A 384 4.78 -23.62 -13.13
CA ASP A 384 4.43 -24.91 -13.74
C ASP A 384 3.10 -24.81 -14.51
N VAL A 385 2.11 -24.11 -13.94
CA VAL A 385 0.79 -23.91 -14.57
C VAL A 385 0.89 -23.02 -15.81
N LEU A 386 1.70 -21.96 -15.76
CA LEU A 386 1.98 -21.10 -16.91
C LEU A 386 2.76 -21.83 -18.01
N ALA A 387 3.76 -22.64 -17.65
CA ALA A 387 4.50 -23.46 -18.60
C ALA A 387 3.59 -24.50 -19.28
N GLN A 388 2.65 -25.12 -18.55
CA GLN A 388 1.65 -26.03 -19.13
C GLN A 388 0.65 -25.30 -20.05
N ALA A 389 0.34 -24.03 -19.78
CA ALA A 389 -0.42 -23.16 -20.69
C ALA A 389 0.40 -22.64 -21.89
N GLY A 390 1.67 -23.06 -22.03
CA GLY A 390 2.56 -22.71 -23.14
C GLY A 390 3.30 -21.38 -22.99
N HIS A 391 3.21 -20.71 -21.84
CA HIS A 391 3.93 -19.45 -21.59
C HIS A 391 5.41 -19.67 -21.33
N GLN A 392 6.21 -18.68 -21.71
CA GLN A 392 7.66 -18.62 -21.55
C GLN A 392 8.06 -17.21 -21.07
N LEU A 393 9.33 -17.01 -20.71
CA LEU A 393 9.84 -15.66 -20.48
C LEU A 393 9.79 -14.85 -21.78
N SER A 394 9.32 -13.61 -21.68
CA SER A 394 9.29 -12.64 -22.79
C SER A 394 10.64 -11.91 -22.91
N GLU A 395 11.00 -11.48 -24.13
CA GLU A 395 12.17 -10.61 -24.36
C GLU A 395 11.93 -9.17 -23.87
N THR A 396 10.68 -8.74 -23.81
CA THR A 396 10.25 -7.48 -23.19
C THR A 396 9.61 -7.73 -21.83
N GLU A 397 9.60 -6.71 -20.97
CA GLU A 397 8.74 -6.73 -19.77
C GLU A 397 7.30 -7.08 -20.13
N ALA A 398 6.68 -7.85 -19.23
CA ALA A 398 5.32 -8.37 -19.34
C ALA A 398 4.86 -8.76 -17.92
N HIS A 399 3.56 -8.90 -17.72
CA HIS A 399 2.96 -9.16 -16.42
C HIS A 399 2.04 -10.37 -16.46
N VAL A 400 1.94 -11.07 -15.33
CA VAL A 400 0.84 -12.00 -15.07
C VAL A 400 -0.25 -11.24 -14.33
N CYS A 401 -1.41 -11.17 -14.98
CA CYS A 401 -2.62 -10.54 -14.48
C CYS A 401 -3.52 -11.59 -13.83
N PHE A 402 -4.10 -11.22 -12.69
CA PHE A 402 -4.97 -12.06 -11.88
C PHE A 402 -6.31 -11.37 -11.68
N GLU A 403 -7.41 -12.10 -11.85
CA GLU A 403 -8.78 -11.64 -11.61
C GLU A 403 -9.48 -12.60 -10.63
N GLY A 404 -10.03 -12.04 -9.56
CA GLY A 404 -10.84 -12.76 -8.58
C GLY A 404 -12.29 -12.96 -9.03
N LEU A 405 -13.03 -13.75 -8.26
CA LEU A 405 -14.48 -13.97 -8.42
C LEU A 405 -15.31 -13.06 -7.50
N ASP A 406 -14.67 -12.19 -6.70
CA ASP A 406 -15.33 -11.07 -6.03
C ASP A 406 -15.44 -9.88 -7.00
N SER A 407 -16.67 -9.48 -7.32
CA SER A 407 -16.99 -8.38 -8.24
C SER A 407 -17.93 -7.33 -7.63
N ASP A 408 -17.84 -6.09 -8.12
CA ASP A 408 -18.81 -5.05 -7.78
C ASP A 408 -20.10 -5.14 -8.65
N PRO A 409 -21.16 -4.36 -8.37
CA PRO A 409 -22.44 -4.42 -9.10
C PRO A 409 -22.38 -4.18 -10.62
N THR A 410 -21.24 -3.77 -11.17
CA THR A 410 -21.03 -3.67 -12.63
C THR A 410 -20.28 -4.85 -13.23
N GLY A 411 -19.96 -5.85 -12.42
CA GLY A 411 -19.12 -6.99 -12.79
C GLY A 411 -17.62 -6.69 -12.75
N THR A 412 -17.18 -5.56 -12.18
CA THR A 412 -15.73 -5.29 -12.07
C THR A 412 -15.12 -6.15 -10.96
N ALA A 413 -14.39 -7.20 -11.34
CA ALA A 413 -13.68 -8.09 -10.44
C ALA A 413 -12.50 -7.41 -9.70
N TYR A 414 -12.14 -7.91 -8.52
CA TYR A 414 -10.84 -7.61 -7.92
C TYR A 414 -9.71 -8.10 -8.83
N GLY A 415 -8.66 -7.30 -8.99
CA GLY A 415 -7.54 -7.67 -9.85
C GLY A 415 -6.23 -6.97 -9.51
N ALA A 416 -5.14 -7.67 -9.82
CA ALA A 416 -3.77 -7.21 -9.60
C ALA A 416 -2.83 -7.92 -10.59
N SER A 417 -1.55 -7.52 -10.60
CA SER A 417 -0.53 -8.17 -11.43
C SER A 417 0.86 -8.15 -10.81
N ILE A 418 1.67 -9.14 -11.20
CA ILE A 418 3.10 -9.25 -10.89
C ILE A 418 3.92 -9.35 -12.19
N PRO A 419 5.21 -8.99 -12.21
CA PRO A 419 6.05 -9.19 -13.40
C PRO A 419 6.15 -10.66 -13.80
N LEU A 420 6.11 -10.96 -15.10
CA LEU A 420 6.20 -12.31 -15.67
C LEU A 420 7.50 -13.01 -15.24
N ALA A 421 8.60 -12.26 -15.16
CA ALA A 421 9.87 -12.77 -14.65
C ALA A 421 9.76 -13.38 -13.23
N ARG A 422 8.96 -12.77 -12.33
CA ARG A 422 8.70 -13.34 -10.98
C ARG A 422 7.75 -14.53 -11.03
N ALA A 423 6.76 -14.50 -11.91
CA ALA A 423 5.78 -15.58 -12.01
C ALA A 423 6.35 -16.88 -12.61
N MET A 424 7.34 -16.76 -13.49
CA MET A 424 8.04 -17.88 -14.12
C MET A 424 9.27 -18.37 -13.35
N ASP A 425 9.80 -17.57 -12.40
CA ASP A 425 10.96 -17.95 -11.58
C ASP A 425 10.57 -19.00 -10.52
N PRO A 426 11.11 -20.24 -10.57
CA PRO A 426 10.86 -21.25 -9.54
C PRO A 426 11.45 -20.87 -8.18
N GLU A 427 12.44 -19.97 -8.11
CA GLU A 427 13.02 -19.49 -6.86
C GLU A 427 12.15 -18.43 -6.16
N ALA A 428 11.25 -17.75 -6.89
CA ALA A 428 10.27 -16.83 -6.32
C ALA A 428 9.08 -17.55 -5.64
N GLU A 429 8.93 -18.86 -5.86
CA GLU A 429 8.01 -19.76 -5.15
C GLU A 429 6.53 -19.28 -5.14
N VAL A 430 6.08 -18.60 -6.20
CA VAL A 430 4.70 -18.13 -6.35
C VAL A 430 3.74 -19.32 -6.50
N LEU A 431 2.72 -19.39 -5.65
CA LEU A 431 1.74 -20.48 -5.65
C LEU A 431 0.35 -20.05 -6.12
N LEU A 432 -0.34 -21.00 -6.75
CA LEU A 432 -1.80 -21.10 -6.75
C LEU A 432 -2.18 -22.00 -5.57
N ALA A 433 -2.34 -21.39 -4.40
CA ALA A 433 -2.60 -22.09 -3.15
C ALA A 433 -4.08 -22.47 -3.03
N TYR A 434 -4.32 -23.71 -2.59
CA TYR A 434 -5.65 -24.26 -2.23
C TYR A 434 -5.73 -24.66 -0.74
N GLU A 435 -4.58 -24.74 -0.06
CA GLU A 435 -4.46 -25.02 1.38
C GLU A 435 -3.77 -23.88 2.14
N MET A 436 -4.17 -23.72 3.41
CA MET A 436 -3.64 -22.77 4.38
C MET A 436 -3.57 -23.44 5.77
N ASN A 437 -2.36 -23.56 6.31
CA ASN A 437 -2.04 -24.24 7.57
C ASN A 437 -2.51 -25.71 7.61
N GLY A 438 -2.25 -26.44 6.51
CA GLY A 438 -2.57 -27.87 6.40
C GLY A 438 -4.07 -28.20 6.34
N GLN A 439 -4.90 -27.21 6.01
CA GLN A 439 -6.34 -27.31 5.84
C GLN A 439 -6.75 -26.61 4.52
N PRO A 440 -7.89 -26.96 3.90
CA PRO A 440 -8.44 -26.19 2.77
C PRO A 440 -8.59 -24.70 3.13
N LEU A 441 -8.44 -23.82 2.15
CA LEU A 441 -8.60 -22.37 2.36
C LEU A 441 -9.93 -22.03 3.05
N PRO A 442 -9.92 -21.18 4.10
CA PRO A 442 -11.15 -20.56 4.59
C PRO A 442 -11.75 -19.61 3.54
N ARG A 443 -13.09 -19.44 3.55
CA ARG A 443 -13.79 -18.55 2.58
C ARG A 443 -13.24 -17.12 2.57
N ASP A 444 -12.97 -16.50 3.72
CA ASP A 444 -12.34 -15.16 3.78
C ASP A 444 -10.94 -15.08 3.17
N HIS A 445 -10.20 -16.19 3.13
CA HIS A 445 -8.81 -16.24 2.68
C HIS A 445 -8.64 -16.75 1.24
N GLY A 446 -9.76 -17.04 0.56
CA GLY A 446 -9.80 -17.21 -0.90
C GLY A 446 -10.26 -18.56 -1.42
N PHE A 447 -11.00 -19.36 -0.65
CA PHE A 447 -11.53 -20.66 -1.09
C PHE A 447 -12.22 -20.61 -2.47
N PRO A 448 -11.97 -21.54 -3.41
CA PRO A 448 -11.08 -22.70 -3.28
C PRO A 448 -9.61 -22.43 -3.61
N VAL A 449 -9.28 -21.33 -4.32
CA VAL A 449 -7.92 -21.04 -4.80
C VAL A 449 -7.57 -19.56 -4.66
N ARG A 450 -6.36 -19.26 -4.19
CA ARG A 450 -5.75 -17.92 -4.22
C ARG A 450 -4.37 -17.94 -4.88
N VAL A 451 -3.91 -16.77 -5.32
CA VAL A 451 -2.48 -16.52 -5.53
C VAL A 451 -1.80 -16.25 -4.19
N VAL A 452 -0.61 -16.79 -3.99
CA VAL A 452 0.35 -16.40 -2.94
C VAL A 452 1.66 -15.99 -3.61
N VAL A 453 2.09 -14.75 -3.38
CA VAL A 453 3.30 -14.14 -3.98
C VAL A 453 4.33 -13.82 -2.88
N PRO A 454 5.32 -14.69 -2.61
CA PRO A 454 6.26 -14.48 -1.52
C PRO A 454 7.06 -13.17 -1.61
N GLY A 455 7.24 -12.51 -0.45
CA GLY A 455 7.96 -11.23 -0.35
C GLY A 455 7.24 -10.00 -0.92
N VAL A 456 6.02 -10.14 -1.42
CA VAL A 456 5.23 -9.08 -2.10
C VAL A 456 4.01 -8.65 -1.26
N VAL A 457 3.60 -7.39 -1.38
CA VAL A 457 2.46 -6.80 -0.68
C VAL A 457 1.16 -7.58 -0.88
N GLY A 458 0.37 -7.74 0.18
CA GLY A 458 -0.84 -8.58 0.21
C GLY A 458 -1.89 -8.27 -0.87
N ALA A 459 -1.87 -7.08 -1.48
CA ALA A 459 -2.74 -6.70 -2.59
C ALA A 459 -2.50 -7.52 -3.88
N ARG A 460 -1.32 -8.12 -4.08
CA ARG A 460 -1.03 -8.93 -5.28
C ARG A 460 -1.39 -10.41 -5.12
N HIS A 461 -1.85 -10.82 -3.93
CA HIS A 461 -2.21 -12.19 -3.55
C HIS A 461 -3.72 -12.41 -3.78
N VAL A 462 -4.17 -12.29 -5.03
CA VAL A 462 -5.59 -12.33 -5.41
C VAL A 462 -6.28 -13.58 -4.87
N LYS A 463 -7.42 -13.38 -4.21
CA LYS A 463 -8.25 -14.42 -3.60
C LYS A 463 -9.38 -14.83 -4.55
N TRP A 464 -9.98 -16.00 -4.32
CA TRP A 464 -11.13 -16.49 -5.10
C TRP A 464 -10.82 -16.48 -6.60
N LEU A 465 -9.61 -16.92 -6.98
CA LEU A 465 -9.03 -16.66 -8.29
C LEU A 465 -9.85 -17.30 -9.41
N GLY A 466 -10.39 -16.49 -10.33
CA GLY A 466 -11.17 -16.96 -11.48
C GLY A 466 -10.37 -17.03 -12.78
N LYS A 467 -9.42 -16.11 -12.98
CA LYS A 467 -8.64 -16.00 -14.21
C LYS A 467 -7.19 -15.58 -14.00
N VAL A 468 -6.31 -16.13 -14.83
CA VAL A 468 -4.90 -15.77 -15.01
C VAL A 468 -4.66 -15.47 -16.50
N SER A 469 -3.99 -14.36 -16.82
CA SER A 469 -3.49 -14.09 -18.18
C SER A 469 -2.09 -13.48 -18.16
N VAL A 470 -1.40 -13.52 -19.29
CA VAL A 470 -0.10 -12.87 -19.48
C VAL A 470 -0.29 -11.71 -20.45
N GLU A 471 0.02 -10.51 -19.98
CA GLU A 471 -0.27 -9.24 -20.66
C GLU A 471 1.03 -8.40 -20.83
N PRO A 472 1.13 -7.51 -21.82
CA PRO A 472 2.29 -6.64 -22.01
C PRO A 472 2.36 -5.47 -20.99
N GLU A 473 1.29 -5.18 -20.26
CA GLU A 473 1.24 -4.15 -19.22
C GLU A 473 0.72 -4.73 -17.89
N GLU A 474 0.89 -3.99 -16.78
CA GLU A 474 0.21 -4.29 -15.52
C GLU A 474 -1.32 -4.36 -15.68
N SER A 475 -2.00 -5.09 -14.79
CA SER A 475 -3.47 -5.17 -14.77
C SER A 475 -4.11 -3.78 -14.83
N TYR A 476 -5.14 -3.62 -15.66
CA TYR A 476 -5.92 -2.37 -15.76
C TYR A 476 -6.86 -2.15 -14.56
N SER A 477 -6.92 -3.08 -13.60
CA SER A 477 -7.76 -2.96 -12.42
C SER A 477 -7.41 -1.73 -11.58
N HIS A 478 -8.44 -1.09 -10.98
CA HIS A 478 -8.30 0.09 -10.14
C HIS A 478 -7.26 -0.13 -9.02
N TRP A 479 -7.25 -1.31 -8.40
CA TRP A 479 -6.34 -1.64 -7.29
C TRP A 479 -4.90 -1.96 -7.75
N GLN A 480 -4.63 -2.00 -9.05
CA GLN A 480 -3.29 -2.01 -9.59
C GLN A 480 -2.84 -0.59 -9.96
N ARG A 481 -3.59 0.13 -10.81
CA ARG A 481 -3.13 1.42 -11.38
C ARG A 481 -3.47 2.66 -10.55
N ARG A 482 -4.49 2.61 -9.69
CA ARG A 482 -5.07 3.76 -8.96
C ARG A 482 -5.18 3.57 -7.44
N ASP A 483 -4.51 2.55 -6.89
CA ASP A 483 -4.31 2.33 -5.46
C ASP A 483 -2.97 1.61 -5.20
N TYR A 484 -2.57 1.47 -3.94
CA TYR A 484 -1.38 0.74 -3.51
C TYR A 484 -0.10 1.24 -4.21
N LYS A 485 0.09 2.57 -4.17
CA LYS A 485 1.27 3.32 -4.60
C LYS A 485 1.74 4.26 -3.49
N GLY A 486 3.05 4.48 -3.39
CA GLY A 486 3.66 5.43 -2.45
C GLY A 486 3.97 6.78 -3.13
N PHE A 487 3.80 7.88 -2.40
CA PHE A 487 3.98 9.24 -2.91
C PHE A 487 4.78 10.10 -1.93
N SER A 488 5.33 11.23 -2.41
CA SER A 488 6.01 12.22 -1.56
C SER A 488 5.04 12.86 -0.54
N PRO A 489 5.49 13.22 0.68
CA PRO A 489 4.64 13.89 1.67
C PRO A 489 4.07 15.25 1.26
N CYS A 490 4.55 15.83 0.16
CA CYS A 490 4.00 17.05 -0.42
C CYS A 490 2.84 16.83 -1.41
N VAL A 491 2.45 15.58 -1.68
CA VAL A 491 1.34 15.23 -2.57
C VAL A 491 0.04 15.09 -1.77
N ASP A 492 -1.03 15.67 -2.29
CA ASP A 492 -2.40 15.62 -1.77
C ASP A 492 -3.39 15.16 -2.85
N TRP A 493 -4.68 15.20 -2.55
CA TRP A 493 -5.73 14.70 -3.44
C TRP A 493 -5.93 15.53 -4.72
N ASP A 494 -5.53 16.80 -4.69
CA ASP A 494 -5.68 17.72 -5.82
C ASP A 494 -4.46 17.68 -6.75
N THR A 495 -3.37 17.03 -6.30
CA THR A 495 -2.07 16.97 -6.99
C THR A 495 -1.56 15.54 -7.28
N VAL A 496 -2.31 14.50 -6.92
CA VAL A 496 -1.88 13.09 -7.08
C VAL A 496 -1.97 12.58 -8.52
N ASP A 497 -0.83 12.52 -9.20
CA ASP A 497 -0.66 11.70 -10.41
C ASP A 497 -0.33 10.25 -10.03
N PHE A 498 -1.30 9.34 -10.20
CA PHE A 498 -1.10 7.91 -9.95
C PHE A 498 -0.18 7.21 -10.95
N ASP A 499 0.10 7.78 -12.12
CA ASP A 499 1.04 7.21 -13.10
C ASP A 499 2.49 7.65 -12.85
N SER A 500 2.71 8.67 -12.02
CA SER A 500 4.05 9.11 -11.57
C SER A 500 4.79 8.13 -10.65
N ALA A 501 4.10 7.13 -10.09
CA ALA A 501 4.64 6.20 -9.10
C ALA A 501 4.45 4.72 -9.52
N PRO A 502 5.39 3.83 -9.16
CA PRO A 502 5.25 2.40 -9.39
C PRO A 502 4.19 1.79 -8.45
N SER A 503 3.49 0.78 -8.94
CA SER A 503 2.63 -0.10 -8.13
C SER A 503 3.47 -0.83 -7.09
N ILE A 504 3.08 -0.78 -5.81
CA ILE A 504 3.83 -1.48 -4.75
C ILE A 504 3.85 -2.98 -5.07
N GLN A 505 5.05 -3.55 -5.14
CA GLN A 505 5.30 -4.98 -5.30
C GLN A 505 5.94 -5.50 -4.02
N GLU A 506 7.26 -5.46 -3.89
CA GLU A 506 7.93 -5.73 -2.62
C GLU A 506 7.67 -4.63 -1.58
N LEU A 507 7.77 -4.98 -0.30
CA LEU A 507 7.68 -4.05 0.82
C LEU A 507 9.07 -3.78 1.44
N PRO A 508 9.26 -2.60 2.06
CA PRO A 508 10.47 -2.31 2.84
C PRO A 508 10.49 -3.11 4.15
N VAL A 509 11.64 -3.09 4.83
CA VAL A 509 11.78 -3.67 6.18
C VAL A 509 10.80 -3.04 7.18
N GLN A 510 10.25 -3.88 8.04
CA GLN A 510 9.15 -3.61 8.96
C GLN A 510 9.42 -4.28 10.31
N SER A 511 9.03 -3.61 11.40
CA SER A 511 8.78 -4.24 12.70
C SER A 511 7.63 -3.55 13.43
N ALA A 512 7.12 -4.20 14.48
CA ALA A 512 6.27 -3.59 15.50
C ALA A 512 6.43 -4.31 16.85
N ILE A 513 6.07 -3.62 17.92
CA ILE A 513 5.99 -4.14 19.30
C ILE A 513 4.57 -4.69 19.49
N THR A 514 4.44 -5.88 20.07
CA THR A 514 3.16 -6.53 20.40
C THR A 514 2.93 -6.63 21.91
N GLN A 515 4.01 -6.62 22.70
CA GLN A 515 3.98 -6.62 24.17
C GLN A 515 5.17 -5.75 24.67
N PRO A 516 4.98 -4.88 25.67
CA PRO A 516 3.70 -4.46 26.28
C PRO A 516 2.84 -3.62 25.31
N LYS A 517 1.63 -3.27 25.73
CA LYS A 517 0.69 -2.41 25.00
C LYS A 517 0.93 -0.92 25.26
N ASP A 518 0.50 -0.09 24.31
CA ASP A 518 0.49 1.38 24.43
C ASP A 518 -0.45 1.80 25.57
N GLY A 519 0.08 2.47 26.60
CA GLY A 519 -0.62 2.84 27.83
C GLY A 519 -0.65 1.78 28.94
N GLU A 520 0.06 0.65 28.80
CA GLU A 520 0.16 -0.38 29.85
C GLU A 520 0.99 0.09 31.06
N THR A 521 0.64 -0.38 32.26
CA THR A 521 1.49 -0.24 33.45
C THR A 521 2.27 -1.52 33.64
N ILE A 522 3.60 -1.44 33.56
CA ILE A 522 4.53 -2.55 33.83
C ILE A 522 5.09 -2.48 35.26
N GLU A 523 5.49 -3.63 35.79
CA GLU A 523 6.20 -3.70 37.07
C GLU A 523 7.62 -3.10 36.99
N SER A 524 8.18 -2.78 38.15
CA SER A 524 9.61 -2.44 38.26
C SER A 524 10.48 -3.71 38.30
N GLY A 525 11.77 -3.58 37.97
CA GLY A 525 12.69 -4.72 37.83
C GLY A 525 13.04 -5.00 36.38
N GLU A 526 12.31 -5.91 35.72
CA GLU A 526 12.56 -6.30 34.33
C GLU A 526 11.28 -6.32 33.50
N VAL A 527 11.38 -5.95 32.22
CA VAL A 527 10.29 -6.01 31.24
C VAL A 527 10.66 -6.95 30.09
N THR A 528 9.72 -7.80 29.69
CA THR A 528 9.83 -8.57 28.43
C THR A 528 9.12 -7.80 27.34
N VAL A 529 9.87 -7.29 26.37
CA VAL A 529 9.34 -6.67 25.15
C VAL A 529 9.31 -7.73 24.05
N LYS A 530 8.16 -7.93 23.39
CA LYS A 530 8.00 -8.83 22.23
C LYS A 530 7.55 -8.07 20.99
N GLY A 531 7.81 -8.65 19.82
CA GLY A 531 7.23 -8.19 18.57
C GLY A 531 7.52 -9.09 17.38
N TYR A 532 7.22 -8.56 16.19
CA TYR A 532 7.57 -9.18 14.90
C TYR A 532 8.49 -8.27 14.08
N ALA A 533 9.24 -8.86 13.17
CA ALA A 533 10.00 -8.16 12.13
C ALA A 533 10.00 -8.95 10.81
N TRP A 534 9.98 -8.23 9.68
CA TRP A 534 9.90 -8.82 8.34
C TRP A 534 10.43 -7.84 7.28
N SER A 535 10.83 -8.33 6.10
CA SER A 535 11.13 -7.49 4.92
C SER A 535 10.63 -8.17 3.65
N GLY A 536 10.30 -7.39 2.63
CA GLY A 536 9.89 -7.91 1.33
C GLY A 536 11.03 -8.60 0.57
N GLY A 537 10.71 -9.14 -0.60
CA GLY A 537 11.71 -9.69 -1.54
C GLY A 537 12.52 -10.90 -1.04
N GLY A 538 12.12 -11.51 0.09
CA GLY A 538 12.84 -12.65 0.66
C GLY A 538 14.12 -12.27 1.41
N ARG A 539 14.29 -10.99 1.75
CA ARG A 539 15.40 -10.46 2.55
C ARG A 539 15.23 -10.86 4.02
N ALA A 540 16.20 -11.58 4.57
CA ALA A 540 16.16 -12.02 5.96
C ALA A 540 16.31 -10.83 6.93
N VAL A 541 15.58 -10.84 8.05
CA VAL A 541 15.84 -9.89 9.14
C VAL A 541 17.07 -10.36 9.90
N VAL A 542 18.17 -9.60 9.81
CA VAL A 542 19.45 -9.94 10.43
C VAL A 542 19.61 -9.35 11.84
N ARG A 543 18.80 -8.33 12.19
CA ARG A 543 18.79 -7.74 13.53
C ARG A 543 17.50 -6.99 13.83
N VAL A 544 17.09 -6.97 15.09
CA VAL A 544 16.14 -6.02 15.64
C VAL A 544 16.82 -5.28 16.79
N ASP A 545 16.83 -3.94 16.72
CA ASP A 545 17.30 -3.06 17.77
C ASP A 545 16.09 -2.52 18.55
N VAL A 546 16.13 -2.61 19.88
CA VAL A 546 15.08 -2.14 20.80
C VAL A 546 15.66 -1.10 21.77
N SER A 547 14.90 -0.03 22.02
CA SER A 547 15.20 1.04 22.96
C SER A 547 14.09 1.15 24.01
N LEU A 548 14.43 1.59 25.24
CA LEU A 548 13.47 1.92 26.30
C LEU A 548 13.35 3.45 26.55
N ASP A 549 14.15 4.26 25.85
CA ASP A 549 14.38 5.68 26.11
C ASP A 549 14.02 6.60 24.93
N GLY A 550 13.18 6.11 24.02
CA GLY A 550 12.72 6.86 22.84
C GLY A 550 13.63 6.77 21.61
N GLY A 551 14.74 6.04 21.71
CA GLY A 551 15.70 5.79 20.62
C GLY A 551 17.11 6.35 20.84
N LEU A 552 17.47 6.68 22.08
CA LEU A 552 18.79 7.23 22.44
C LEU A 552 19.82 6.11 22.66
N THR A 553 19.43 5.06 23.38
CA THR A 553 20.22 3.83 23.58
C THR A 553 19.47 2.60 23.07
N TRP A 554 20.24 1.59 22.66
CA TRP A 554 19.73 0.42 21.94
C TRP A 554 20.33 -0.88 22.46
N GLN A 555 19.49 -1.90 22.58
CA GLN A 555 19.84 -3.29 22.88
C GLN A 555 19.38 -4.16 21.70
N VAL A 556 20.07 -5.27 21.45
CA VAL A 556 19.72 -6.20 20.36
C VAL A 556 18.75 -7.25 20.91
N ALA A 557 17.61 -7.42 20.25
CA ALA A 557 16.63 -8.44 20.59
C ALA A 557 17.06 -9.83 20.07
N GLU A 558 16.65 -10.88 20.77
CA GLU A 558 16.72 -12.26 20.30
C GLU A 558 15.71 -12.46 19.16
N LEU A 559 16.11 -13.19 18.10
CA LEU A 559 15.28 -13.44 16.92
C LEU A 559 14.86 -14.91 16.85
N ASP A 560 13.56 -15.17 16.97
CA ASP A 560 12.95 -16.50 16.90
C ASP A 560 12.27 -16.75 15.53
N GLY A 561 12.03 -18.03 15.22
CA GLY A 561 11.33 -18.50 14.03
C GLY A 561 12.10 -19.56 13.24
N GLU A 562 11.40 -20.18 12.28
CA GLU A 562 11.91 -21.21 11.37
C GLU A 562 13.20 -20.78 10.62
N GLU A 563 14.04 -21.75 10.26
CA GLU A 563 15.28 -21.51 9.49
C GLU A 563 14.94 -20.94 8.10
N GLN A 564 15.57 -19.82 7.75
CA GLN A 564 15.25 -19.08 6.52
C GLN A 564 16.33 -19.32 5.45
N ARG A 565 15.93 -19.90 4.31
CA ARG A 565 16.80 -20.06 3.14
C ARG A 565 17.19 -18.67 2.60
N ALA A 566 18.46 -18.49 2.25
CA ALA A 566 18.99 -17.20 1.79
C ALA A 566 18.23 -16.67 0.55
N ARG A 567 17.81 -15.39 0.58
CA ARG A 567 16.93 -14.73 -0.41
C ARG A 567 15.51 -15.33 -0.53
N LYS A 568 15.11 -16.19 0.42
CA LYS A 568 13.78 -16.81 0.52
C LYS A 568 13.22 -16.69 1.94
N ALA A 569 13.54 -15.59 2.64
CA ALA A 569 12.95 -15.24 3.93
C ALA A 569 11.52 -14.70 3.75
N TRP A 570 10.59 -15.58 3.38
CA TRP A 570 9.21 -15.21 3.09
C TRP A 570 8.37 -14.96 4.35
N ALA A 571 8.77 -15.54 5.48
CA ALA A 571 8.12 -15.44 6.77
C ALA A 571 8.83 -14.42 7.68
N TRP A 572 8.10 -13.89 8.67
CA TRP A 572 8.63 -13.01 9.71
C TRP A 572 9.67 -13.71 10.58
N ARG A 573 10.46 -12.91 11.31
CA ARG A 573 11.09 -13.34 12.56
C ARG A 573 10.23 -12.79 13.69
N LEU A 574 9.90 -13.63 14.68
CA LEU A 574 9.44 -13.10 15.96
C LEU A 574 10.67 -12.63 16.74
N TRP A 575 10.50 -11.73 17.70
CA TRP A 575 11.62 -11.27 18.51
C TRP A 575 11.20 -10.96 19.94
N GLN A 576 12.16 -11.11 20.86
CA GLN A 576 11.99 -10.76 22.27
C GLN A 576 13.24 -10.10 22.84
N LEU A 577 13.03 -9.24 23.83
CA LEU A 577 14.09 -8.70 24.69
C LEU A 577 13.60 -8.67 26.13
N GLN A 578 14.29 -9.38 27.01
CA GLN A 578 14.24 -9.11 28.45
C GLN A 578 15.21 -7.97 28.75
N ALA A 579 14.73 -6.91 29.41
CA ALA A 579 15.55 -5.74 29.73
C ALA A 579 15.23 -5.19 31.12
N PRO A 580 16.24 -4.72 31.88
CA PRO A 580 16.02 -4.08 33.17
C PRO A 580 15.33 -2.72 33.00
N VAL A 581 14.26 -2.51 33.77
CA VAL A 581 13.55 -1.22 33.87
C VAL A 581 14.44 -0.25 34.66
N PRO A 582 14.89 0.88 34.08
CA PRO A 582 15.83 1.76 34.77
C PRO A 582 15.25 2.37 36.05
N ALA A 583 15.98 2.22 37.16
CA ALA A 583 15.50 2.60 38.48
C ALA A 583 15.05 4.08 38.56
N GLY A 584 13.91 4.32 39.22
CA GLY A 584 13.33 5.67 39.39
C GLY A 584 12.62 6.24 38.16
N LYS A 585 12.51 5.49 37.05
CA LYS A 585 11.60 5.82 35.95
C LYS A 585 10.15 5.56 36.36
N LYS A 586 9.25 6.45 35.94
CA LYS A 586 7.78 6.31 36.05
C LYS A 586 7.12 5.97 34.70
N GLU A 587 7.89 6.05 33.64
CA GLU A 587 7.46 5.84 32.26
C GLU A 587 8.65 5.37 31.42
N LEU A 588 8.38 4.56 30.39
CA LEU A 588 9.32 4.19 29.34
C LEU A 588 8.73 4.56 27.97
N ASN A 589 9.61 4.90 27.03
CA ASN A 589 9.25 5.10 25.64
C ASN A 589 9.92 4.00 24.82
N ILE A 590 9.23 2.86 24.69
CA ILE A 590 9.76 1.65 24.08
C ILE A 590 9.70 1.80 22.55
N VAL A 591 10.79 1.48 21.86
CA VAL A 591 10.92 1.67 20.41
C VAL A 591 11.62 0.48 19.77
N CYS A 592 11.13 -0.02 18.64
CA CYS A 592 11.80 -1.07 17.86
C CYS A 592 12.10 -0.65 16.41
N LYS A 593 13.22 -1.16 15.88
CA LYS A 593 13.59 -1.06 14.46
C LYS A 593 14.31 -2.32 13.98
N ALA A 594 13.96 -2.80 12.80
CA ALA A 594 14.58 -3.95 12.16
C ALA A 594 15.62 -3.55 11.10
N VAL A 595 16.53 -4.47 10.80
CA VAL A 595 17.53 -4.39 9.73
C VAL A 595 17.48 -5.68 8.92
N ASP A 596 17.43 -5.57 7.59
CA ASP A 596 17.44 -6.74 6.68
C ASP A 596 18.84 -7.08 6.13
N ASP A 597 18.97 -8.21 5.43
CA ASP A 597 20.24 -8.72 4.89
C ASP A 597 20.87 -7.85 3.80
N SER A 598 20.09 -6.91 3.23
CA SER A 598 20.56 -5.83 2.35
C SER A 598 20.86 -4.54 3.14
N TYR A 599 20.85 -4.59 4.48
CA TYR A 599 21.05 -3.48 5.40
C TYR A 599 20.07 -2.31 5.23
N ASN A 600 18.86 -2.56 4.70
CA ASN A 600 17.79 -1.57 4.78
C ASN A 600 17.37 -1.39 6.25
N VAL A 601 16.95 -0.18 6.60
CA VAL A 601 16.52 0.20 7.96
C VAL A 601 15.19 0.96 7.93
N GLN A 602 14.45 0.88 9.03
CA GLN A 602 13.24 1.69 9.23
C GLN A 602 13.59 3.15 9.58
N PRO A 603 12.82 4.16 9.12
CA PRO A 603 13.03 5.57 9.43
C PRO A 603 12.52 5.97 10.83
N ASP A 604 13.13 7.00 11.41
CA ASP A 604 12.97 7.44 12.79
C ASP A 604 11.55 7.90 13.17
N THR A 605 10.83 8.48 12.21
CA THR A 605 9.55 9.17 12.39
C THR A 605 8.63 9.01 11.18
N VAL A 606 7.33 9.21 11.38
CA VAL A 606 6.30 9.05 10.34
C VAL A 606 6.24 10.25 9.37
N ALA A 607 6.54 11.46 9.84
CA ALA A 607 6.36 12.68 9.05
C ALA A 607 7.09 12.69 7.68
N PRO A 608 8.34 12.22 7.55
CA PRO A 608 9.05 12.19 6.26
C PRO A 608 8.54 11.11 5.28
N ILE A 609 7.69 10.17 5.73
CA ILE A 609 7.12 9.09 4.90
C ILE A 609 5.59 9.18 4.77
N TRP A 610 4.95 10.19 5.37
CA TRP A 610 3.52 10.41 5.26
C TRP A 610 3.09 10.53 3.79
N ASN A 611 1.93 9.95 3.45
CA ASN A 611 1.35 10.02 2.12
C ASN A 611 -0.18 9.91 2.23
N LEU A 612 -0.89 10.50 1.28
CA LEU A 612 -2.36 10.63 1.28
C LEU A 612 -3.16 9.31 1.43
N ARG A 613 -2.61 8.16 1.02
CA ARG A 613 -3.24 6.82 1.17
C ARG A 613 -2.93 6.15 2.51
N GLY A 614 -2.00 6.68 3.31
CA GLY A 614 -1.55 6.06 4.55
C GLY A 614 -0.99 4.65 4.35
N VAL A 615 -0.17 4.45 3.31
CA VAL A 615 0.49 3.16 3.02
C VAL A 615 1.98 3.25 3.31
N LEU A 616 2.67 2.10 3.41
CA LEU A 616 4.10 2.01 3.71
C LEU A 616 4.50 2.62 5.07
N SER A 617 3.64 2.45 6.10
CA SER A 617 3.89 2.96 7.46
C SER A 617 4.94 2.11 8.21
N ASN A 618 6.20 2.25 7.80
CA ASN A 618 7.31 1.44 8.29
C ASN A 618 8.27 2.17 9.25
N ALA A 619 7.94 3.38 9.73
CA ALA A 619 8.75 4.08 10.74
C ALA A 619 8.94 3.25 12.03
N TRP A 620 9.88 3.61 12.90
CA TRP A 620 10.07 2.90 14.18
C TRP A 620 8.75 2.84 14.95
N HIS A 621 8.34 1.65 15.41
CA HIS A 621 7.14 1.52 16.23
C HIS A 621 7.44 2.01 17.64
N ARG A 622 6.50 2.75 18.24
CA ARG A 622 6.68 3.40 19.55
C ARG A 622 5.52 3.02 20.45
N VAL A 623 5.84 2.59 21.67
CA VAL A 623 4.90 2.18 22.73
C VAL A 623 5.27 2.93 23.99
N HIS A 624 4.34 3.70 24.55
CA HIS A 624 4.52 4.34 25.85
C HIS A 624 3.95 3.45 26.95
N VAL A 625 4.69 3.26 28.05
CA VAL A 625 4.22 2.51 29.23
C VAL A 625 4.54 3.25 30.51
N HIS A 626 3.69 3.05 31.52
CA HIS A 626 3.93 3.52 32.88
C HIS A 626 4.66 2.44 33.68
N VAL A 627 5.43 2.84 34.70
CA VAL A 627 6.15 1.93 35.61
C VAL A 627 5.50 2.00 36.99
N ALA A 628 5.29 0.85 37.63
CA ALA A 628 4.78 0.74 38.98
C ALA A 628 5.67 1.48 40.02
N PRO A 629 5.11 2.05 41.11
CA PRO A 629 5.82 2.92 42.06
C PRO A 629 6.98 2.29 42.84
#